data_AF-A0AAW3MBQ2-F1
#
_entry.id   AF-A0AAW3MBQ2-F1
#
_cell.length_a   1.000
_cell.length_b   1.000
_cell.length_c   1.000
_cell.angle_alpha   90.00
_cell.angle_beta   90.00
_cell.angle_gamma   90.00
#
_symmetry.space_group_name_H-M   'P 1'
#
loop_
_entity.id
_entity.type
_entity.pdbx_description
1 polymer ?
#
loop_
_entity_poly.entity_id
_entity_poly.type
_entity_poly.pdbx_seq_one_letter_code
_entity_poly.pdbx_strand_id
1 'polypeptide(L)'
;MKRTRNISIVLNSLFILVISYVAWYRRQVVLSEAQEFGKDVNAWDITFAIQNNMYLILFFLMPLLLFLSFRTIEQQYEPTILIRVGSFRNWVYYSTKRYVRAVLTLFGFVLLLSLLSAVDQPFTLQWSPYSQLATSGNNSHHLIATFHSPLSVILLQPILWLLVSIVLHGLMCLMFLLHEKRNGLLLQAAGVVIWCIFSFKSSFGVGEFFSPATYFSVGAVSNIMHPWIALVILSLAIVLIYLLAQWMRPLRQLLTSRNEFVPYLTYAMLASLYIFLSSSRASTELQTIGDLFVVVFYGVSAEGSSFLQLVSHLILFFGLAYLSQLRLQDQMTAIGPYTWMRYQRLEKWALHVFVKEGRFYLLALSLLILGTMVIGMLQGVSLSLSTSLLSISPMQLLLQLFGISMLQLMLYSLFSFILLWQFPDGYAMLGLFGVLSVFLLPNFNRYGIFPSGLNGFAQLQSFSLMHLMIVLLIYVGLSLVWLYVLFQKSIRI
;
A
#
# COMPACT_ATOMS: atom_id res chain seq x y z
N MET A 1 -30.26 22.71 -7.35
CA MET A 1 -30.19 22.51 -8.82
C MET A 1 -29.32 23.51 -9.58
N LYS A 2 -29.36 24.83 -9.32
CA LYS A 2 -28.50 25.81 -10.06
C LYS A 2 -26.98 25.61 -9.84
N ARG A 3 -26.53 25.35 -8.61
CA ARG A 3 -25.10 25.21 -8.26
C ARG A 3 -24.42 23.99 -8.89
N THR A 4 -25.14 22.88 -9.03
CA THR A 4 -24.63 21.64 -9.66
C THR A 4 -24.51 21.74 -11.18
N ARG A 5 -25.32 22.59 -11.83
CA ARG A 5 -25.30 22.81 -13.28
C ARG A 5 -24.06 23.61 -13.70
N ASN A 6 -23.68 24.64 -12.93
CA ASN A 6 -22.50 25.46 -13.22
C ASN A 6 -21.19 24.67 -13.12
N ILE A 7 -21.05 23.78 -12.12
CA ILE A 7 -19.85 22.94 -11.95
C ILE A 7 -19.67 21.98 -13.12
N SER A 8 -20.77 21.43 -13.66
CA SER A 8 -20.71 20.53 -14.81
C SER A 8 -20.26 21.25 -16.09
N ILE A 9 -20.70 22.49 -16.30
CA ILE A 9 -20.33 23.29 -17.47
C ILE A 9 -18.84 23.66 -17.40
N VAL A 10 -18.38 24.12 -16.23
CA VAL A 10 -16.97 24.47 -16.01
C VAL A 10 -16.07 23.24 -16.24
N LEU A 11 -16.41 22.09 -15.67
CA LEU A 11 -15.61 20.86 -15.83
C LEU A 11 -15.53 20.43 -17.30
N ASN A 12 -16.65 20.47 -18.03
CA ASN A 12 -16.66 20.12 -19.45
C ASN A 12 -15.87 21.13 -20.30
N SER A 13 -15.95 22.43 -20.00
CA SER A 13 -15.19 23.46 -20.71
C SER A 13 -13.68 23.33 -20.47
N LEU A 14 -13.25 23.07 -19.22
CA LEU A 14 -11.86 22.80 -18.88
C LEU A 14 -11.37 21.53 -19.57
N PHE A 15 -12.19 20.49 -19.59
CA PHE A 15 -11.88 19.24 -20.29
C PHE A 15 -11.61 19.46 -21.77
N ILE A 16 -12.52 20.14 -22.46
CA ILE A 16 -12.35 20.44 -23.89
C ILE A 16 -11.08 21.27 -24.11
N LEU A 17 -10.86 22.32 -23.31
CA LEU A 17 -9.69 23.19 -23.43
C LEU A 17 -8.37 22.42 -23.27
N VAL A 18 -8.25 21.57 -22.25
CA VAL A 18 -7.03 20.79 -21.99
C VAL A 18 -6.78 19.76 -23.10
N ILE A 19 -7.82 19.02 -23.52
CA ILE A 19 -7.67 18.03 -24.59
C ILE A 19 -7.32 18.71 -25.92
N SER A 20 -7.97 19.83 -26.25
CA SER A 20 -7.66 20.60 -27.46
C SER A 20 -6.23 21.14 -27.45
N TYR A 21 -5.76 21.66 -26.31
CA TYR A 21 -4.38 22.12 -26.18
C TYR A 21 -3.37 20.98 -26.37
N VAL A 22 -3.59 19.84 -25.71
CA VAL A 22 -2.70 18.67 -25.85
C VAL A 22 -2.73 18.11 -27.27
N ALA A 23 -3.91 18.07 -27.90
CA ALA A 23 -4.07 17.64 -29.28
C ALA A 23 -3.29 18.53 -30.25
N TRP A 24 -3.41 19.84 -30.10
CA TRP A 24 -2.63 20.80 -30.89
C TRP A 24 -1.12 20.65 -30.65
N TYR A 25 -0.69 20.57 -29.39
CA TYR A 25 0.74 20.40 -29.05
C TYR A 25 1.33 19.12 -29.66
N ARG A 26 0.65 17.98 -29.51
CA ARG A 26 1.14 16.70 -30.03
C ARG A 26 1.15 16.66 -31.56
N ARG A 27 0.18 17.29 -32.22
CA ARG A 27 0.23 17.50 -33.68
C ARG A 27 1.50 18.21 -34.10
N GLN A 28 1.88 19.31 -33.44
CA GLN A 28 3.10 20.05 -33.80
C GLN A 28 4.36 19.20 -33.62
N VAL A 29 4.46 18.46 -32.51
CA VAL A 29 5.61 17.56 -32.24
C VAL A 29 5.76 16.53 -33.36
N VAL A 30 4.69 15.80 -33.70
CA VAL A 30 4.72 14.77 -34.76
C VAL A 30 5.13 15.37 -36.10
N LEU A 31 4.55 16.52 -36.48
CA LEU A 31 4.89 17.17 -37.75
C LEU A 31 6.34 17.68 -37.78
N SER A 32 6.84 18.23 -36.67
CA SER A 32 8.22 18.71 -36.58
C SER A 32 9.25 17.56 -36.67
N GLU A 33 9.00 16.45 -35.97
CA GLU A 33 9.88 15.27 -36.05
C GLU A 33 9.85 14.67 -37.46
N ALA A 34 8.67 14.57 -38.07
CA ALA A 34 8.54 14.04 -39.42
C ALA A 34 9.27 14.90 -40.47
N GLN A 35 9.20 16.23 -40.31
CA GLN A 35 9.94 17.17 -41.16
C GLN A 35 11.46 17.03 -40.98
N GLU A 36 11.95 16.83 -39.74
CA GLU A 36 13.36 16.61 -39.45
C GLU A 36 13.90 15.34 -40.14
N PHE A 37 13.12 14.27 -40.16
CA PHE A 37 13.49 13.00 -40.81
C PHE A 37 13.07 12.89 -42.28
N GLY A 38 12.44 13.93 -42.85
CA GLY A 38 11.95 13.94 -44.23
C GLY A 38 10.97 12.81 -44.54
N LYS A 39 10.09 12.46 -43.60
CA LYS A 39 9.08 11.40 -43.75
C LYS A 39 7.67 11.97 -43.80
N ASP A 40 6.82 11.37 -44.62
CA ASP A 40 5.40 11.70 -44.67
C ASP A 40 4.65 11.14 -43.46
N VAL A 41 3.65 11.90 -43.01
CA VAL A 41 2.78 11.59 -41.87
C VAL A 41 1.38 11.31 -42.38
N ASN A 42 0.63 10.47 -41.67
CA ASN A 42 -0.80 10.29 -41.92
C ASN A 42 -1.65 10.72 -40.71
N ALA A 43 -2.96 10.72 -40.88
CA ALA A 43 -3.88 11.10 -39.81
C ALA A 43 -3.78 10.22 -38.55
N TRP A 44 -3.34 8.96 -38.69
CA TRP A 44 -3.23 8.01 -37.59
C TRP A 44 -2.06 8.33 -36.65
N ASP A 45 -0.93 8.82 -37.18
CA ASP A 45 0.23 9.17 -36.36
C ASP A 45 -0.12 10.24 -35.33
N ILE A 46 -0.82 11.30 -35.75
CA ILE A 46 -1.28 12.37 -34.86
C ILE A 46 -2.31 11.83 -33.88
N THR A 47 -3.28 11.06 -34.37
CA THR A 47 -4.36 10.50 -33.54
C THR A 47 -3.80 9.61 -32.43
N PHE A 48 -2.89 8.68 -32.76
CA PHE A 48 -2.29 7.78 -31.78
C PHE A 48 -1.29 8.46 -30.86
N ALA A 49 -0.57 9.49 -31.32
CA ALA A 49 0.29 10.30 -30.46
C ALA A 49 -0.50 10.97 -29.33
N ILE A 50 -1.77 11.34 -29.57
CA ILE A 50 -2.65 11.92 -28.56
C ILE A 50 -3.23 10.83 -27.65
N GLN A 51 -3.81 9.78 -28.25
CA GLN A 51 -4.50 8.72 -27.49
C GLN A 51 -3.58 7.89 -26.60
N ASN A 52 -2.32 7.72 -27.00
CA ASN A 52 -1.31 6.96 -26.25
C ASN A 52 -0.41 7.86 -25.39
N ASN A 53 -0.73 9.13 -25.24
CA ASN A 53 0.07 10.05 -24.43
C ASN A 53 -0.08 9.72 -22.93
N MET A 54 0.91 9.04 -22.37
CA MET A 54 0.97 8.66 -20.95
C MET A 54 0.79 9.84 -20.01
N TYR A 55 1.34 11.02 -20.34
CA TYR A 55 1.20 12.21 -19.50
C TYR A 55 -0.24 12.70 -19.44
N LEU A 56 -0.94 12.69 -20.58
CA LEU A 56 -2.36 13.05 -20.63
C LEU A 56 -3.20 12.06 -19.80
N ILE A 57 -2.91 10.77 -19.95
CA ILE A 57 -3.60 9.70 -19.22
C ILE A 57 -3.38 9.85 -17.71
N LEU A 58 -2.12 9.97 -17.27
CA LEU A 58 -1.75 9.97 -15.85
C LEU A 58 -2.19 11.23 -15.11
N PHE A 59 -1.94 12.41 -15.68
CA PHE A 59 -2.10 13.67 -14.96
C PHE A 59 -3.47 14.32 -15.18
N PHE A 60 -4.22 13.91 -16.21
CA PHE A 60 -5.51 14.52 -16.52
C PHE A 60 -6.67 13.52 -16.58
N LEU A 61 -6.55 12.49 -17.43
CA LEU A 61 -7.62 11.52 -17.62
C LEU A 61 -7.90 10.72 -16.35
N MET A 62 -6.86 10.19 -15.70
CA MET A 62 -6.97 9.32 -14.54
C MET A 62 -7.61 10.02 -13.33
N PRO A 63 -7.16 11.22 -12.91
CA PRO A 63 -7.83 11.95 -11.83
C PRO A 63 -9.30 12.26 -12.15
N LEU A 64 -9.61 12.59 -13.40
CA LEU A 64 -10.98 12.87 -13.83
C LEU A 64 -11.87 11.62 -13.79
N LEU A 65 -11.39 10.47 -14.26
CA LEU A 65 -12.10 9.19 -14.19
C LEU A 65 -12.36 8.78 -12.74
N LEU A 66 -11.36 8.92 -11.86
CA LEU A 66 -11.49 8.62 -10.44
C LEU A 66 -12.45 9.59 -9.75
N PHE A 67 -12.47 10.87 -10.12
CA PHE A 67 -13.46 11.83 -9.63
C PHE A 67 -14.89 11.46 -10.06
N LEU A 68 -15.09 11.06 -11.32
CA LEU A 68 -16.38 10.58 -11.81
C LEU A 68 -16.81 9.30 -11.10
N SER A 69 -15.87 8.39 -10.83
CA SER A 69 -16.09 7.17 -10.07
C SER A 69 -16.52 7.49 -8.63
N PHE A 70 -15.76 8.34 -7.93
CA PHE A 70 -16.07 8.86 -6.59
C PHE A 70 -17.50 9.41 -6.52
N ARG A 71 -17.82 10.34 -7.42
CA ARG A 71 -19.12 11.01 -7.45
C ARG A 71 -20.26 10.03 -7.72
N THR A 72 -20.03 9.05 -8.60
CA THR A 72 -21.02 8.02 -8.92
C THR A 72 -21.31 7.16 -7.69
N ILE A 73 -20.26 6.66 -7.02
CA ILE A 73 -20.38 5.83 -5.81
C ILE A 73 -21.08 6.62 -4.70
N GLU A 74 -20.65 7.85 -4.41
CA GLU A 74 -21.22 8.71 -3.37
C GLU A 74 -22.72 8.95 -3.59
N GLN A 75 -23.13 9.20 -4.84
CA GLN A 75 -24.54 9.43 -5.17
C GLN A 75 -25.38 8.15 -5.24
N GLN A 76 -24.78 6.98 -5.52
CA GLN A 76 -25.52 5.73 -5.65
C GLN A 76 -25.58 4.93 -4.35
N TYR A 77 -24.78 5.30 -3.35
CA TYR A 77 -24.80 4.66 -2.04
C TYR A 77 -25.83 5.28 -1.10
N GLU A 78 -27.07 5.43 -1.60
CA GLU A 78 -28.21 5.82 -0.77
C GLU A 78 -28.95 4.56 -0.28
N PRO A 79 -29.40 4.50 0.99
CA PRO A 79 -30.13 3.35 1.52
C PRO A 79 -31.35 2.95 0.69
N THR A 80 -32.06 3.93 0.13
CA THR A 80 -33.23 3.75 -0.75
C THR A 80 -32.88 3.00 -2.03
N ILE A 81 -31.70 3.25 -2.60
CA ILE A 81 -31.20 2.58 -3.81
C ILE A 81 -30.75 1.16 -3.46
N LEU A 82 -30.03 0.98 -2.34
CA LEU A 82 -29.56 -0.33 -1.89
C LEU A 82 -30.71 -1.31 -1.63
N ILE A 83 -31.80 -0.86 -1.00
CA ILE A 83 -33.01 -1.67 -0.78
C ILE A 83 -33.63 -2.11 -2.11
N ARG A 84 -33.74 -1.20 -3.10
CA ARG A 84 -34.31 -1.51 -4.42
C ARG A 84 -33.47 -2.50 -5.21
N VAL A 85 -32.14 -2.43 -5.07
CA VAL A 85 -31.20 -3.25 -5.83
C VAL A 85 -30.94 -4.63 -5.18
N GLY A 86 -31.18 -4.74 -3.87
CA GLY A 86 -31.31 -5.99 -3.13
C GLY A 86 -30.00 -6.71 -2.79
N SER A 87 -28.91 -6.48 -3.53
CA SER A 87 -27.59 -7.07 -3.25
C SER A 87 -26.44 -6.15 -3.63
N PHE A 88 -25.28 -6.34 -2.99
CA PHE A 88 -24.07 -5.59 -3.33
C PHE A 88 -23.59 -5.87 -4.75
N ARG A 89 -23.70 -7.11 -5.25
CA ARG A 89 -23.40 -7.44 -6.65
C ARG A 89 -24.24 -6.60 -7.62
N ASN A 90 -25.54 -6.56 -7.40
CA ASN A 90 -26.44 -5.79 -8.25
C ASN A 90 -26.18 -4.28 -8.10
N TRP A 91 -25.77 -3.82 -6.92
CA TRP A 91 -25.42 -2.42 -6.68
C TRP A 91 -24.16 -2.01 -7.42
N VAL A 92 -23.10 -2.84 -7.42
CA VAL A 92 -21.89 -2.61 -8.22
C VAL A 92 -22.25 -2.54 -9.70
N TYR A 93 -23.13 -3.44 -10.19
CA TYR A 93 -23.60 -3.41 -11.57
C TYR A 93 -24.37 -2.12 -11.91
N TYR A 94 -25.29 -1.74 -11.04
CA TYR A 94 -26.07 -0.51 -11.18
C TYR A 94 -25.20 0.75 -11.19
N SER A 95 -24.23 0.84 -10.26
CA SER A 95 -23.25 1.92 -10.20
C SER A 95 -22.38 1.96 -11.45
N THR A 96 -21.87 0.81 -11.89
CA THR A 96 -21.04 0.67 -13.10
C THR A 96 -21.79 1.13 -14.34
N LYS A 97 -23.07 0.75 -14.51
CA LYS A 97 -23.89 1.19 -15.65
C LYS A 97 -24.03 2.71 -15.71
N ARG A 98 -24.16 3.38 -14.56
CA ARG A 98 -24.25 4.85 -14.48
C ARG A 98 -22.89 5.51 -14.74
N TYR A 99 -21.82 4.95 -14.21
CA TYR A 99 -20.45 5.39 -14.45
C TYR A 99 -20.07 5.30 -15.94
N VAL A 100 -20.36 4.16 -16.58
CA VAL A 100 -20.09 3.93 -18.01
C VAL A 100 -20.78 4.98 -18.89
N ARG A 101 -22.02 5.38 -18.60
CA ARG A 101 -22.70 6.45 -19.35
C ARG A 101 -21.94 7.78 -19.28
N ALA A 102 -21.40 8.13 -18.11
CA ALA A 102 -20.61 9.35 -17.96
C ALA A 102 -19.29 9.26 -18.73
N VAL A 103 -18.57 8.15 -18.57
CA VAL A 103 -17.25 7.96 -19.16
C VAL A 103 -17.28 7.79 -20.68
N LEU A 104 -18.33 7.19 -21.25
CA LEU A 104 -18.50 7.09 -22.71
C LEU A 104 -18.53 8.47 -23.38
N THR A 105 -19.17 9.48 -22.76
CA THR A 105 -19.17 10.84 -23.30
C THR A 105 -17.75 11.43 -23.32
N LEU A 106 -17.00 11.22 -22.24
CA LEU A 106 -15.61 11.68 -22.11
C LEU A 106 -14.71 11.04 -23.18
N PHE A 107 -14.76 9.71 -23.33
CA PHE A 107 -13.97 9.01 -24.35
C PHE A 107 -14.39 9.36 -25.77
N GLY A 108 -15.68 9.58 -26.01
CA GLY A 108 -16.17 10.09 -27.29
C GLY A 108 -15.55 11.44 -27.64
N PHE A 109 -15.45 12.36 -26.68
CA PHE A 109 -14.78 13.64 -26.90
C PHE A 109 -13.27 13.50 -27.14
N VAL A 110 -12.55 12.65 -26.39
CA VAL A 110 -11.11 12.43 -26.64
C VAL A 110 -10.90 11.86 -28.05
N LEU A 111 -11.68 10.86 -28.44
CA LEU A 111 -11.61 10.27 -29.78
C LEU A 111 -11.89 11.32 -30.86
N LEU A 112 -12.97 12.07 -30.73
CA LEU A 112 -13.38 13.09 -31.70
C LEU A 112 -12.34 14.21 -31.81
N LEU A 113 -11.83 14.73 -30.70
CA LEU A 113 -10.80 15.78 -30.71
C LEU A 113 -9.47 15.27 -31.26
N SER A 114 -9.12 14.01 -31.00
CA SER A 114 -7.93 13.40 -31.60
C SER A 114 -8.04 13.27 -33.12
N LEU A 115 -9.20 12.88 -33.65
CA LEU A 115 -9.45 12.81 -35.09
C LEU A 115 -9.50 14.21 -35.74
N LEU A 116 -10.16 15.18 -35.09
CA LEU A 116 -10.21 16.56 -35.59
C LEU A 116 -8.83 17.23 -35.65
N SER A 117 -7.90 16.83 -34.80
CA SER A 117 -6.53 17.35 -34.85
C SER A 117 -5.76 16.92 -36.11
N ALA A 118 -6.27 15.93 -36.85
CA ALA A 118 -5.66 15.37 -38.05
C ALA A 118 -6.28 15.87 -39.37
N VAL A 119 -7.13 16.92 -39.35
CA VAL A 119 -7.95 17.37 -40.49
C VAL A 119 -7.19 17.72 -41.79
N ASP A 120 -5.88 17.97 -41.72
CA ASP A 120 -5.06 18.31 -42.90
C ASP A 120 -4.11 17.19 -43.36
N GLN A 121 -4.22 16.00 -42.78
CA GLN A 121 -3.34 14.86 -43.09
C GLN A 121 -4.09 13.77 -43.89
N PRO A 122 -3.39 13.01 -44.74
CA PRO A 122 -4.01 11.95 -45.52
C PRO A 122 -4.53 10.83 -44.62
N PHE A 123 -5.76 10.38 -44.89
CA PHE A 123 -6.35 9.20 -44.27
C PHE A 123 -6.10 7.96 -45.14
N THR A 124 -5.13 7.14 -44.75
CA THR A 124 -4.75 5.89 -45.45
C THR A 124 -4.98 4.67 -44.56
N LEU A 125 -5.41 3.54 -45.10
CA LEU A 125 -5.53 2.30 -44.31
C LEU A 125 -4.18 1.62 -44.02
N GLN A 126 -3.09 2.17 -44.56
CA GLN A 126 -1.72 1.72 -44.35
C GLN A 126 -0.99 2.69 -43.40
N TRP A 127 -0.02 2.15 -42.67
CA TRP A 127 0.91 2.91 -41.85
C TRP A 127 1.73 3.90 -42.69
N SER A 128 2.09 5.04 -42.11
CA SER A 128 2.91 6.02 -42.81
C SER A 128 4.40 5.62 -42.76
N PRO A 129 5.23 6.21 -43.62
CA PRO A 129 6.68 6.11 -43.50
C PRO A 129 7.21 6.63 -42.16
N TYR A 130 6.59 7.68 -41.59
CA TYR A 130 6.95 8.20 -40.27
C TYR A 130 6.73 7.16 -39.17
N SER A 131 5.62 6.42 -39.21
CA SER A 131 5.30 5.41 -38.20
C SER A 131 6.45 4.38 -38.04
N GLN A 132 7.23 4.10 -39.09
CA GLN A 132 8.31 3.11 -39.06
C GLN A 132 9.59 3.59 -38.33
N LEU A 133 9.73 4.88 -38.06
CA LEU A 133 10.91 5.44 -37.39
C LEU A 133 10.97 5.05 -35.91
N ALA A 134 12.06 4.44 -35.49
CA ALA A 134 12.31 4.11 -34.08
C ALA A 134 12.87 5.33 -33.31
N THR A 135 12.01 6.34 -33.06
CA THR A 135 12.35 7.48 -32.19
C THR A 135 11.64 7.37 -30.85
N SER A 136 12.21 7.95 -29.80
CA SER A 136 11.59 7.97 -28.46
C SER A 136 10.25 8.70 -28.41
N GLY A 137 9.95 9.56 -29.41
CA GLY A 137 8.68 10.29 -29.55
C GLY A 137 7.61 9.52 -30.32
N ASN A 138 7.98 8.49 -31.09
CA ASN A 138 7.09 7.82 -32.03
C ASN A 138 6.41 6.58 -31.42
N ASN A 139 5.26 6.82 -30.79
CA ASN A 139 4.41 5.73 -30.28
C ASN A 139 3.83 4.83 -31.39
N SER A 140 3.76 5.29 -32.64
CA SER A 140 3.26 4.48 -33.77
C SER A 140 4.20 3.33 -34.14
N HIS A 141 5.50 3.46 -33.85
CA HIS A 141 6.49 2.43 -34.13
C HIS A 141 6.17 1.10 -33.43
N HIS A 142 5.82 1.17 -32.14
CA HIS A 142 5.41 0.01 -31.35
C HIS A 142 4.10 -0.63 -31.84
N LEU A 143 3.20 0.19 -32.40
CA LEU A 143 1.92 -0.28 -32.93
C LEU A 143 2.09 -1.07 -34.23
N ILE A 144 3.03 -0.68 -35.11
CA ILE A 144 3.30 -1.41 -36.36
C ILE A 144 3.77 -2.84 -36.09
N ALA A 145 4.62 -3.02 -35.08
CA ALA A 145 5.13 -4.35 -34.72
C ALA A 145 4.01 -5.34 -34.35
N THR A 146 2.87 -4.83 -33.88
CA THR A 146 1.76 -5.63 -33.35
C THR A 146 0.55 -5.66 -34.28
N PHE A 147 0.34 -4.63 -35.10
CA PHE A 147 -0.87 -4.45 -35.89
C PHE A 147 -0.57 -4.18 -37.36
N HIS A 148 -1.17 -4.99 -38.24
CA HIS A 148 -1.06 -4.80 -39.69
C HIS A 148 -1.78 -3.55 -40.21
N SER A 149 -2.85 -3.11 -39.53
CA SER A 149 -3.62 -1.93 -39.95
C SER A 149 -3.93 -0.99 -38.77
N PRO A 150 -3.79 0.33 -38.93
CA PRO A 150 -4.15 1.33 -37.92
C PRO A 150 -5.64 1.26 -37.52
N LEU A 151 -6.51 0.74 -38.38
CA LEU A 151 -7.94 0.62 -38.08
C LEU A 151 -8.22 -0.35 -36.91
N SER A 152 -7.37 -1.35 -36.71
CA SER A 152 -7.48 -2.24 -35.54
C SER A 152 -7.20 -1.50 -34.24
N VAL A 153 -6.22 -0.58 -34.24
CA VAL A 153 -5.83 0.21 -33.06
C VAL A 153 -6.92 1.21 -32.68
N ILE A 154 -7.50 1.93 -33.66
CA ILE A 154 -8.55 2.92 -33.38
C ILE A 154 -9.84 2.28 -32.81
N LEU A 155 -10.14 1.04 -33.19
CA LEU A 155 -11.27 0.28 -32.62
C LEU A 155 -10.94 -0.30 -31.25
N LEU A 156 -9.72 -0.78 -31.06
CA LEU A 156 -9.28 -1.40 -29.81
C LEU A 156 -9.12 -0.38 -28.68
N GLN A 157 -8.61 0.81 -28.98
CA GLN A 157 -8.26 1.83 -28.00
C GLN A 157 -9.46 2.27 -27.11
N PRO A 158 -10.66 2.56 -27.66
CA PRO A 158 -11.84 2.88 -26.85
C PRO A 158 -12.35 1.70 -26.01
N ILE A 159 -12.24 0.46 -26.52
CA ILE A 159 -12.64 -0.74 -25.79
C ILE A 159 -11.74 -0.91 -24.56
N LEU A 160 -10.43 -0.75 -24.75
CA LEU A 160 -9.44 -0.83 -23.69
C LEU A 160 -9.69 0.24 -22.61
N TRP A 161 -9.88 1.50 -23.02
CA TRP A 161 -10.25 2.60 -22.13
C TRP A 161 -11.48 2.29 -21.27
N LEU A 162 -12.52 1.73 -21.90
CA LEU A 162 -13.75 1.36 -21.21
C LEU A 162 -13.52 0.24 -20.19
N LEU A 163 -12.84 -0.83 -20.57
CA LEU A 163 -12.59 -1.98 -19.68
C LEU A 163 -11.76 -1.58 -18.47
N VAL A 164 -10.65 -0.85 -18.66
CA VAL A 164 -9.81 -0.40 -17.53
C VAL A 164 -10.60 0.52 -16.61
N SER A 165 -11.39 1.43 -17.17
CA SER A 165 -12.25 2.31 -16.37
C SER A 165 -13.26 1.55 -15.53
N ILE A 166 -13.86 0.49 -16.09
CA ILE A 166 -14.80 -0.38 -15.36
C ILE A 166 -14.06 -1.13 -14.26
N VAL A 167 -12.87 -1.68 -14.52
CA VAL A 167 -12.05 -2.35 -13.51
C VAL A 167 -11.73 -1.40 -12.36
N LEU A 168 -11.24 -0.20 -12.64
CA LEU A 168 -10.93 0.80 -11.61
C LEU A 168 -12.16 1.21 -10.81
N HIS A 169 -13.30 1.45 -11.47
CA HIS A 169 -14.56 1.76 -10.78
C HIS A 169 -15.04 0.59 -9.91
N GLY A 170 -14.90 -0.64 -10.41
CA GLY A 170 -15.25 -1.86 -9.70
C GLY A 170 -14.39 -2.07 -8.44
N LEU A 171 -13.07 -1.87 -8.55
CA LEU A 171 -12.16 -1.93 -7.40
C LEU A 171 -12.49 -0.86 -6.34
N MET A 172 -12.76 0.38 -6.77
CA MET A 172 -13.23 1.44 -5.87
C MET A 172 -14.54 1.04 -5.18
N CYS A 173 -15.51 0.46 -5.91
CA CYS A 173 -16.76 -0.02 -5.33
C CYS A 173 -16.51 -1.10 -4.27
N LEU A 174 -15.68 -2.10 -4.55
CA LEU A 174 -15.38 -3.19 -3.61
C LEU A 174 -14.74 -2.64 -2.33
N MET A 175 -13.71 -1.81 -2.46
CA MET A 175 -13.04 -1.23 -1.30
C MET A 175 -13.98 -0.32 -0.51
N PHE A 176 -14.83 0.44 -1.19
CA PHE A 176 -15.84 1.27 -0.56
C PHE A 176 -16.84 0.49 0.30
N LEU A 177 -17.30 -0.67 -0.18
CA LEU A 177 -18.23 -1.54 0.57
C LEU A 177 -17.66 -2.05 1.91
N LEU A 178 -16.34 -1.96 2.13
CA LEU A 178 -15.71 -2.34 3.40
C LEU A 178 -15.85 -1.25 4.48
N HIS A 179 -15.72 0.02 4.10
CA HIS A 179 -15.66 1.12 5.08
C HIS A 179 -16.83 2.11 5.02
N GLU A 180 -17.48 2.30 3.85
CA GLU A 180 -18.66 3.16 3.63
C GLU A 180 -18.51 4.63 4.08
N LYS A 181 -17.25 5.07 4.22
CA LYS A 181 -16.87 6.42 4.63
C LYS A 181 -16.48 7.24 3.41
N ARG A 182 -17.08 8.43 3.25
CA ARG A 182 -16.71 9.40 2.20
C ARG A 182 -15.21 9.70 2.16
N ASN A 183 -14.60 9.95 3.32
CA ASN A 183 -13.16 10.23 3.41
C ASN A 183 -12.30 9.02 2.96
N GLY A 184 -12.76 7.80 3.22
CA GLY A 184 -12.08 6.59 2.75
C GLY A 184 -12.12 6.46 1.21
N LEU A 185 -13.23 6.88 0.58
CA LEU A 185 -13.35 6.89 -0.87
C LEU A 185 -12.44 7.95 -1.53
N LEU A 186 -12.30 9.12 -0.90
CA LEU A 186 -11.33 10.14 -1.33
C LEU A 186 -9.90 9.61 -1.23
N LEU A 187 -9.57 8.95 -0.12
CA LEU A 187 -8.25 8.37 0.11
C LEU A 187 -7.94 7.25 -0.89
N GLN A 188 -8.93 6.45 -1.29
CA GLN A 188 -8.78 5.47 -2.37
C GLN A 188 -8.49 6.13 -3.71
N ALA A 189 -9.26 7.15 -4.08
CA ALA A 189 -9.03 7.87 -5.34
C ALA A 189 -7.63 8.48 -5.37
N ALA A 190 -7.19 9.14 -4.29
CA ALA A 190 -5.84 9.68 -4.17
C ALA A 190 -4.77 8.57 -4.23
N GLY A 191 -5.01 7.46 -3.54
CA GLY A 191 -4.12 6.29 -3.54
C GLY A 191 -3.93 5.68 -4.92
N VAL A 192 -4.99 5.57 -5.73
CA VAL A 192 -4.89 5.07 -7.11
C VAL A 192 -4.09 6.04 -8.00
N VAL A 193 -4.29 7.37 -7.87
CA VAL A 193 -3.48 8.35 -8.62
C VAL A 193 -2.00 8.23 -8.25
N ILE A 194 -1.70 8.18 -6.95
CA ILE A 194 -0.33 8.03 -6.45
C ILE A 194 0.29 6.73 -6.96
N TRP A 195 -0.46 5.62 -6.89
CA TRP A 195 -0.03 4.33 -7.41
C TRP A 195 0.31 4.41 -8.90
N CYS A 196 -0.54 5.01 -9.74
CA CYS A 196 -0.28 5.20 -11.16
C CYS A 196 0.99 6.03 -11.44
N ILE A 197 1.26 7.08 -10.65
CA ILE A 197 2.45 7.92 -10.82
C ILE A 197 3.71 7.13 -10.43
N PHE A 198 3.68 6.41 -9.31
CA PHE A 198 4.82 5.61 -8.85
C PHE A 198 5.09 4.45 -9.80
N SER A 199 4.06 3.72 -10.23
CA SER A 199 4.19 2.57 -11.13
C SER A 199 4.74 2.97 -12.50
N PHE A 200 4.37 4.15 -13.00
CA PHE A 200 4.90 4.67 -14.27
C PHE A 200 6.38 5.08 -14.18
N LYS A 201 6.83 5.63 -13.04
CA LYS A 201 8.23 6.09 -12.88
C LYS A 201 9.17 4.96 -12.44
N SER A 202 8.63 3.91 -11.86
CA SER A 202 9.36 2.79 -11.28
C SER A 202 9.77 1.78 -12.36
N SER A 203 11.06 1.72 -12.69
CA SER A 203 11.66 0.71 -13.58
C SER A 203 11.81 -0.68 -12.94
N PHE A 204 11.05 -1.00 -11.89
CA PHE A 204 10.94 -2.38 -11.42
C PHE A 204 10.17 -3.15 -12.49
N GLY A 205 10.79 -4.11 -13.17
CA GLY A 205 10.25 -4.75 -14.38
C GLY A 205 8.84 -5.38 -14.25
N VAL A 206 8.33 -5.56 -13.04
CA VAL A 206 6.95 -6.04 -12.77
C VAL A 206 5.96 -4.88 -12.52
N GLY A 207 6.47 -3.68 -12.19
CA GLY A 207 5.68 -2.49 -11.87
C GLY A 207 4.87 -1.94 -13.05
N GLU A 208 5.41 -2.05 -14.27
CA GLU A 208 4.70 -1.63 -15.49
C GLU A 208 3.47 -2.50 -15.78
N PHE A 209 3.54 -3.80 -15.49
CA PHE A 209 2.42 -4.74 -15.64
C PHE A 209 1.28 -4.46 -14.65
N PHE A 210 1.59 -3.98 -13.44
CA PHE A 210 0.59 -3.64 -12.43
C PHE A 210 0.07 -2.20 -12.54
N SER A 211 0.65 -1.37 -13.39
CA SER A 211 0.25 0.03 -13.57
C SER A 211 -1.09 0.13 -14.32
N PRO A 212 -2.17 0.66 -13.71
CA PRO A 212 -3.45 0.82 -14.40
C PRO A 212 -3.35 1.76 -15.61
N ALA A 213 -2.45 2.74 -15.56
CA ALA A 213 -2.25 3.73 -16.62
C ALA A 213 -1.71 3.11 -17.92
N THR A 214 -0.89 2.06 -17.82
CA THR A 214 -0.36 1.34 -18.97
C THR A 214 -1.49 0.77 -19.83
N TYR A 215 -2.50 0.19 -19.18
CA TYR A 215 -3.67 -0.37 -19.86
C TYR A 215 -4.60 0.69 -20.47
N PHE A 216 -4.37 1.98 -20.28
CA PHE A 216 -5.11 3.02 -21.03
C PHE A 216 -4.49 3.30 -22.41
N SER A 217 -3.38 2.66 -22.78
CA SER A 217 -2.73 2.88 -24.08
C SER A 217 -2.45 1.57 -24.76
N VAL A 218 -2.92 1.42 -26.00
CA VAL A 218 -2.60 0.25 -26.81
C VAL A 218 -1.09 0.19 -27.08
N GLY A 219 -0.44 1.33 -27.28
CA GLY A 219 1.02 1.41 -27.47
C GLY A 219 1.79 0.89 -26.25
N ALA A 220 1.47 1.39 -25.05
CA ALA A 220 2.14 0.95 -23.83
C ALA A 220 1.86 -0.53 -23.50
N VAL A 221 0.64 -1.01 -23.75
CA VAL A 221 0.33 -2.45 -23.61
C VAL A 221 1.15 -3.28 -24.60
N SER A 222 1.24 -2.86 -25.86
CA SER A 222 1.97 -3.58 -26.92
C SER A 222 3.45 -3.80 -26.59
N ASN A 223 4.05 -2.91 -25.77
CA ASN A 223 5.42 -3.06 -25.29
C ASN A 223 5.60 -4.20 -24.28
N ILE A 224 4.54 -4.55 -23.55
CA ILE A 224 4.58 -5.54 -22.47
C ILE A 224 3.97 -6.88 -22.91
N MET A 225 2.84 -6.82 -23.64
CA MET A 225 2.08 -7.99 -24.06
C MET A 225 1.23 -7.70 -25.29
N HIS A 226 0.75 -8.75 -25.95
CA HIS A 226 -0.22 -8.58 -27.03
C HIS A 226 -1.53 -7.96 -26.49
N PRO A 227 -2.05 -6.85 -27.07
CA PRO A 227 -3.25 -6.17 -26.54
C PRO A 227 -4.53 -7.00 -26.46
N TRP A 228 -4.68 -8.06 -27.25
CA TRP A 228 -5.80 -9.01 -27.12
C TRP A 228 -5.76 -9.79 -25.79
N ILE A 229 -4.56 -10.11 -25.31
CA ILE A 229 -4.37 -10.76 -24.00
C ILE A 229 -4.81 -9.80 -22.89
N ALA A 230 -4.46 -8.52 -23.00
CA ALA A 230 -4.91 -7.50 -22.04
C ALA A 230 -6.44 -7.39 -21.98
N LEU A 231 -7.15 -7.50 -23.11
CA LEU A 231 -8.63 -7.54 -23.11
C LEU A 231 -9.17 -8.74 -22.34
N VAL A 232 -8.58 -9.92 -22.52
CA VAL A 232 -8.98 -11.14 -21.81
C VAL A 232 -8.74 -10.97 -20.30
N ILE A 233 -7.57 -10.47 -19.91
CA ILE A 233 -7.23 -10.22 -18.49
C ILE A 233 -8.21 -9.22 -17.86
N LEU A 234 -8.48 -8.08 -18.52
CA LEU A 234 -9.39 -7.06 -18.01
C LEU A 234 -10.83 -7.58 -17.91
N SER A 235 -11.30 -8.34 -18.91
CA SER A 235 -12.65 -8.94 -18.87
C SER A 235 -12.77 -9.97 -17.74
N LEU A 236 -11.76 -10.81 -17.53
CA LEU A 236 -11.70 -11.74 -16.40
C LEU A 236 -11.72 -10.98 -15.06
N ALA A 237 -10.95 -9.88 -14.95
CA ALA A 237 -10.92 -9.04 -13.75
C ALA A 237 -12.30 -8.44 -13.44
N ILE A 238 -13.05 -8.00 -14.46
CA ILE A 238 -14.43 -7.51 -14.29
C ILE A 238 -15.33 -8.62 -13.73
N VAL A 239 -15.27 -9.83 -14.31
CA VAL A 239 -16.05 -10.99 -13.82
C VAL A 239 -15.69 -11.29 -12.36
N LEU A 240 -14.40 -11.31 -12.02
CA LEU A 240 -13.93 -11.54 -10.66
C LEU A 240 -14.43 -10.47 -9.69
N ILE A 241 -14.41 -9.19 -10.06
CA ILE A 241 -14.94 -8.09 -9.24
C ILE A 241 -16.43 -8.32 -8.92
N TYR A 242 -17.23 -8.69 -9.92
CA TYR A 242 -18.66 -8.97 -9.72
C TYR A 242 -18.90 -10.19 -8.83
N LEU A 243 -18.08 -11.23 -8.96
CA LEU A 243 -18.13 -12.39 -8.08
C LEU A 243 -17.71 -12.05 -6.65
N LEU A 244 -16.66 -11.25 -6.45
CA LEU A 244 -16.22 -10.81 -5.13
C LEU A 244 -17.26 -9.91 -4.44
N ALA A 245 -17.98 -9.08 -5.20
CA ALA A 245 -19.02 -8.19 -4.68
C ALA A 245 -20.10 -8.91 -3.85
N GLN A 246 -20.41 -10.17 -4.15
CA GLN A 246 -21.39 -10.96 -3.38
C GLN A 246 -20.87 -11.35 -1.99
N TRP A 247 -19.55 -11.54 -1.86
CA TRP A 247 -18.88 -11.94 -0.61
C TRP A 247 -18.54 -10.73 0.28
N MET A 248 -18.72 -9.51 -0.22
CA MET A 248 -18.44 -8.30 0.55
C MET A 248 -19.32 -8.15 1.78
N ARG A 249 -20.58 -8.62 1.74
CA ARG A 249 -21.49 -8.56 2.89
C ARG A 249 -21.03 -9.46 4.05
N PRO A 250 -20.80 -10.77 3.86
CA PRO A 250 -20.29 -11.61 4.94
C PRO A 250 -18.87 -11.21 5.37
N LEU A 251 -18.01 -10.81 4.43
CA LEU A 251 -16.67 -10.31 4.77
C LEU A 251 -16.73 -9.05 5.64
N ARG A 252 -17.61 -8.10 5.30
CA ARG A 252 -17.84 -6.92 6.13
C ARG A 252 -18.39 -7.31 7.49
N GLN A 253 -19.42 -8.16 7.55
CA GLN A 253 -19.98 -8.62 8.82
C GLN A 253 -18.92 -9.29 9.68
N LEU A 254 -18.02 -10.08 9.10
CA LEU A 254 -16.88 -10.66 9.80
C LEU A 254 -15.92 -9.58 10.32
N LEU A 255 -15.53 -8.62 9.47
CA LEU A 255 -14.63 -7.52 9.84
C LEU A 255 -15.24 -6.60 10.91
N THR A 256 -16.53 -6.28 10.82
CA THR A 256 -17.22 -5.39 11.78
C THR A 256 -17.59 -6.10 13.08
N SER A 257 -17.96 -7.39 13.02
CA SER A 257 -18.22 -8.19 14.24
C SER A 257 -16.93 -8.53 14.98
N ARG A 258 -15.81 -8.54 14.27
CA ARG A 258 -14.46 -8.78 14.80
C ARG A 258 -13.59 -7.53 14.68
N ASN A 259 -14.12 -6.36 15.01
CA ASN A 259 -13.35 -5.10 15.03
C ASN A 259 -12.05 -5.25 15.84
N GLU A 260 -12.06 -6.07 16.89
CA GLU A 260 -10.86 -6.41 17.69
C GLU A 260 -9.76 -7.09 16.86
N PHE A 261 -10.09 -7.86 15.80
CA PHE A 261 -9.10 -8.59 14.99
C PHE A 261 -8.46 -7.75 13.89
N VAL A 262 -9.06 -6.62 13.49
CA VAL A 262 -8.57 -5.79 12.37
C VAL A 262 -7.14 -5.28 12.59
N PRO A 263 -6.75 -4.77 13.78
CA PRO A 263 -5.37 -4.37 14.04
C PRO A 263 -4.38 -5.52 13.88
N TYR A 264 -4.73 -6.72 14.37
CA TYR A 264 -3.87 -7.91 14.27
C TYR A 264 -3.68 -8.37 12.83
N LEU A 265 -4.75 -8.37 12.02
CA LEU A 265 -4.68 -8.71 10.60
C LEU A 265 -3.82 -7.71 9.83
N THR A 266 -3.99 -6.41 10.11
CA THR A 266 -3.20 -5.35 9.48
C THR A 266 -1.71 -5.50 9.81
N TYR A 267 -1.40 -5.75 11.08
CA TYR A 267 -0.05 -6.03 11.52
C TYR A 267 0.54 -7.27 10.84
N ALA A 268 -0.22 -8.38 10.77
CA ALA A 268 0.24 -9.61 10.13
C ALA A 268 0.51 -9.42 8.62
N MET A 269 -0.32 -8.63 7.92
CA MET A 269 -0.09 -8.29 6.51
C MET A 269 1.18 -7.44 6.34
N LEU A 270 1.37 -6.40 7.16
CA LEU A 270 2.56 -5.55 7.07
C LEU A 270 3.84 -6.31 7.40
N ALA A 271 3.82 -7.13 8.45
CA ALA A 271 4.96 -7.95 8.85
C ALA A 271 5.31 -8.99 7.77
N SER A 272 4.31 -9.71 7.24
CA SER A 272 4.55 -10.71 6.18
C SER A 272 5.04 -10.08 4.88
N LEU A 273 4.47 -8.94 4.47
CA LEU A 273 4.95 -8.17 3.32
C LEU A 273 6.40 -7.73 3.52
N TYR A 274 6.75 -7.20 4.69
CA TYR A 274 8.12 -6.79 4.98
C TYR A 274 9.10 -7.97 4.92
N ILE A 275 8.75 -9.10 5.56
CA ILE A 275 9.60 -10.30 5.53
C ILE A 275 9.81 -10.76 4.08
N PHE A 276 8.74 -10.83 3.29
CA PHE A 276 8.83 -11.23 1.89
C PHE A 276 9.73 -10.30 1.06
N LEU A 277 9.54 -8.99 1.19
CA LEU A 277 10.35 -7.99 0.47
C LEU A 277 11.82 -8.04 0.90
N SER A 278 12.08 -8.16 2.20
CA SER A 278 13.44 -8.23 2.75
C SER A 278 14.17 -9.49 2.27
N SER A 279 13.49 -10.65 2.33
CA SER A 279 14.01 -11.92 1.83
C SER A 279 14.27 -11.87 0.33
N SER A 280 13.35 -11.31 -0.46
CA SER A 280 13.53 -11.19 -1.91
C SER A 280 14.74 -10.31 -2.27
N ARG A 281 14.96 -9.22 -1.53
CA ARG A 281 16.08 -8.30 -1.77
C ARG A 281 17.44 -8.92 -1.44
N ALA A 282 17.50 -9.72 -0.39
CA ALA A 282 18.74 -10.35 0.07
C ALA A 282 19.01 -11.73 -0.55
N SER A 283 18.12 -12.23 -1.43
CA SER A 283 18.15 -13.60 -1.97
C SER A 283 19.49 -14.04 -2.56
N THR A 284 20.31 -13.12 -3.09
CA THR A 284 21.64 -13.44 -3.65
C THR A 284 22.74 -13.60 -2.60
N GLU A 285 22.53 -13.10 -1.38
CA GLU A 285 23.51 -13.11 -0.28
C GLU A 285 23.15 -14.13 0.82
N LEU A 286 21.95 -14.70 0.78
CA LEU A 286 21.42 -15.60 1.80
C LEU A 286 21.88 -17.06 1.58
N GLN A 287 22.69 -17.60 2.49
CA GLN A 287 23.09 -19.02 2.47
C GLN A 287 22.30 -19.87 3.46
N THR A 288 21.90 -19.28 4.59
CA THR A 288 21.25 -20.00 5.71
C THR A 288 20.02 -19.25 6.23
N ILE A 289 19.11 -19.97 6.90
CA ILE A 289 17.98 -19.34 7.60
C ILE A 289 18.48 -18.43 8.73
N GLY A 290 19.62 -18.74 9.34
CA GLY A 290 20.32 -17.85 10.27
C GLY A 290 20.56 -16.46 9.67
N ASP A 291 21.07 -16.40 8.44
CA ASP A 291 21.30 -15.15 7.72
C ASP A 291 20.00 -14.40 7.45
N LEU A 292 18.92 -15.13 7.12
CA LEU A 292 17.59 -14.53 6.92
C LEU A 292 17.06 -13.90 8.21
N PHE A 293 17.25 -14.53 9.37
CA PHE A 293 16.88 -13.92 10.66
C PHE A 293 17.65 -12.63 10.91
N VAL A 294 18.96 -12.63 10.64
CA VAL A 294 19.80 -11.44 10.81
C VAL A 294 19.32 -10.32 9.90
N VAL A 295 19.00 -10.60 8.63
CA VAL A 295 18.53 -9.59 7.67
C VAL A 295 17.14 -9.05 8.04
N VAL A 296 16.20 -9.93 8.38
CA VAL A 296 14.82 -9.51 8.71
C VAL A 296 14.79 -8.72 10.01
N PHE A 297 15.48 -9.19 11.05
CA PHE A 297 15.50 -8.61 12.39
C PHE A 297 16.74 -7.72 12.63
N TYR A 298 17.39 -7.25 11.57
CA TYR A 298 18.61 -6.45 11.68
C TYR A 298 18.41 -5.22 12.58
N GLY A 299 17.29 -4.51 12.40
CA GLY A 299 16.99 -3.32 13.19
C GLY A 299 17.98 -2.20 12.95
N VAL A 300 18.14 -1.31 13.93
CA VAL A 300 18.87 -0.03 13.78
C VAL A 300 20.07 0.02 14.72
N SER A 301 21.21 0.51 14.25
CA SER A 301 22.39 0.85 15.08
C SER A 301 22.71 2.35 15.04
N ALA A 302 23.53 2.80 15.99
CA ALA A 302 23.95 4.19 16.09
C ALA A 302 24.96 4.60 15.00
N GLU A 303 25.71 3.64 14.46
CA GLU A 303 26.81 3.87 13.51
C GLU A 303 26.39 3.75 12.04
N GLY A 304 25.32 3.00 11.76
CA GLY A 304 24.79 2.83 10.41
C GLY A 304 23.32 2.47 10.44
N SER A 305 22.46 3.44 10.11
CA SER A 305 21.03 3.22 9.99
C SER A 305 20.52 3.63 8.62
N SER A 306 19.85 2.70 7.94
CA SER A 306 19.06 3.03 6.76
C SER A 306 17.62 3.30 7.17
N PHE A 307 16.92 4.14 6.40
CA PHE A 307 15.49 4.38 6.61
C PHE A 307 14.68 3.08 6.57
N LEU A 308 15.08 2.11 5.74
CA LEU A 308 14.43 0.81 5.66
C LEU A 308 14.54 0.01 6.96
N GLN A 309 15.71 0.03 7.61
CA GLN A 309 15.95 -0.60 8.91
C GLN A 309 15.16 0.07 10.04
N LEU A 310 14.97 1.40 9.97
CA LEU A 310 14.09 2.10 10.89
C LEU A 310 12.63 1.64 10.72
N VAL A 311 12.14 1.65 9.48
CA VAL A 311 10.77 1.22 9.16
C VAL A 311 10.55 -0.24 9.55
N SER A 312 11.54 -1.12 9.39
CA SER A 312 11.42 -2.52 9.82
C SER A 312 11.26 -2.66 11.32
N HIS A 313 12.02 -1.90 12.09
CA HIS A 313 11.90 -1.88 13.55
C HIS A 313 10.52 -1.38 13.99
N LEU A 314 10.03 -0.33 13.33
CA LEU A 314 8.69 0.22 13.58
C LEU A 314 7.59 -0.80 13.28
N ILE A 315 7.68 -1.51 12.15
CA ILE A 315 6.68 -2.51 11.77
C ILE A 315 6.72 -3.71 12.70
N LEU A 316 7.88 -4.34 12.90
CA LEU A 316 7.98 -5.62 13.60
C LEU A 316 7.83 -5.46 15.12
N PHE A 317 8.53 -4.51 15.74
CA PHE A 317 8.59 -4.43 17.20
C PHE A 317 7.63 -3.38 17.76
N PHE A 318 7.62 -2.16 17.22
CA PHE A 318 6.66 -1.15 17.69
C PHE A 318 5.23 -1.53 17.27
N GLY A 319 5.04 -2.20 16.12
CA GLY A 319 3.75 -2.76 15.75
C GLY A 319 3.21 -3.77 16.77
N LEU A 320 4.07 -4.67 17.30
CA LEU A 320 3.67 -5.59 18.38
C LEU A 320 3.39 -4.86 19.69
N ALA A 321 4.25 -3.91 20.06
CA ALA A 321 4.06 -3.11 21.27
C ALA A 321 2.75 -2.30 21.21
N TYR A 322 2.39 -1.79 20.03
CA TYR A 322 1.13 -1.11 19.79
C TYR A 322 -0.08 -2.04 19.94
N LEU A 323 -0.02 -3.27 19.43
CA LEU A 323 -1.09 -4.27 19.65
C LEU A 323 -1.26 -4.61 21.14
N SER A 324 -0.15 -4.74 21.88
CA SER A 324 -0.20 -4.91 23.34
C SER A 324 -0.81 -3.69 24.02
N GLN A 325 -0.47 -2.48 23.58
CA GLN A 325 -1.03 -1.23 24.12
C GLN A 325 -2.55 -1.15 23.93
N LEU A 326 -3.10 -1.54 22.77
CA LEU A 326 -4.55 -1.62 22.57
C LEU A 326 -5.21 -2.57 23.58
N ARG A 327 -4.62 -3.75 23.80
CA ARG A 327 -5.12 -4.72 24.80
C ARG A 327 -5.05 -4.19 26.23
N LEU A 328 -3.95 -3.53 26.58
CA LEU A 328 -3.77 -2.93 27.90
C LEU A 328 -4.76 -1.79 28.14
N GLN A 329 -5.05 -1.00 27.10
CA GLN A 329 -6.07 0.05 27.17
C GLN A 329 -7.44 -0.53 27.48
N ASP A 330 -7.88 -1.56 26.74
CA ASP A 330 -9.17 -2.23 27.00
C ASP A 330 -9.20 -2.89 28.39
N GLN A 331 -8.08 -3.50 28.80
CA GLN A 331 -7.95 -4.12 30.12
C GLN A 331 -8.07 -3.10 31.26
N MET A 332 -7.60 -1.86 31.05
CA MET A 332 -7.62 -0.78 32.03
C MET A 332 -8.97 -0.05 32.07
N THR A 333 -9.56 0.26 30.92
CA THR A 333 -10.77 1.10 30.84
C THR A 333 -12.05 0.30 31.00
N ALA A 334 -12.16 -0.87 30.37
CA ALA A 334 -13.39 -1.66 30.35
C ALA A 334 -13.42 -2.73 31.46
N ILE A 335 -12.29 -3.38 31.72
CA ILE A 335 -12.20 -4.56 32.61
C ILE A 335 -11.54 -4.22 33.95
N GLY A 336 -10.80 -3.11 34.02
CA GLY A 336 -10.01 -2.67 35.17
C GLY A 336 -10.84 -2.58 36.45
N PRO A 337 -11.91 -1.76 36.50
CA PRO A 337 -12.70 -1.56 37.71
C PRO A 337 -13.21 -2.86 38.34
N TYR A 338 -13.70 -3.78 37.51
CA TYR A 338 -14.19 -5.09 37.97
C TYR A 338 -13.07 -5.99 38.48
N THR A 339 -11.94 -6.05 37.77
CA THR A 339 -10.83 -6.92 38.13
C THR A 339 -10.03 -6.42 39.33
N TRP A 340 -9.93 -5.10 39.53
CA TRP A 340 -9.29 -4.53 40.72
C TRP A 340 -9.98 -4.96 42.01
N MET A 341 -11.31 -4.93 42.03
CA MET A 341 -12.10 -5.39 43.18
C MET A 341 -11.88 -6.88 43.48
N ARG A 342 -11.76 -7.72 42.44
CA ARG A 342 -11.57 -9.18 42.60
C ARG A 342 -10.20 -9.57 43.13
N TYR A 343 -9.13 -8.89 42.69
CA TYR A 343 -7.75 -9.24 43.08
C TYR A 343 -7.31 -8.67 44.42
N GLN A 344 -8.03 -7.68 44.97
CA GLN A 344 -7.80 -7.01 46.26
C GLN A 344 -6.45 -6.28 46.42
N ARG A 345 -5.45 -6.59 45.60
CA ARG A 345 -4.13 -5.94 45.53
C ARG A 345 -3.79 -5.64 44.07
N LEU A 346 -3.50 -4.36 43.78
CA LEU A 346 -3.15 -3.89 42.44
C LEU A 346 -1.89 -4.58 41.88
N GLU A 347 -0.92 -4.90 42.74
CA GLU A 347 0.31 -5.61 42.36
C GLU A 347 0.04 -7.00 41.78
N LYS A 348 -0.82 -7.79 42.42
CA LYS A 348 -1.17 -9.14 41.96
C LYS A 348 -1.93 -9.09 40.65
N TRP A 349 -2.80 -8.10 40.50
CA TRP A 349 -3.52 -7.85 39.26
C TRP A 349 -2.58 -7.43 38.12
N ALA A 350 -1.65 -6.50 38.37
CA ALA A 350 -0.67 -6.07 37.37
C ALA A 350 0.22 -7.23 36.92
N LEU A 351 0.73 -8.05 37.86
CA LEU A 351 1.48 -9.25 37.53
C LEU A 351 0.68 -10.20 36.63
N HIS A 352 -0.60 -10.42 36.93
CA HIS A 352 -1.46 -11.25 36.09
C HIS A 352 -1.63 -10.69 34.66
N VAL A 353 -1.80 -9.37 34.54
CA VAL A 353 -1.88 -8.69 33.23
C VAL A 353 -0.56 -8.86 32.46
N PHE A 354 0.59 -8.60 33.09
CA PHE A 354 1.89 -8.72 32.42
C PHE A 354 2.27 -10.16 32.07
N VAL A 355 1.87 -11.16 32.85
CA VAL A 355 2.03 -12.58 32.48
C VAL A 355 1.21 -12.91 31.22
N LYS A 356 -0.01 -12.37 31.11
CA LYS A 356 -0.86 -12.54 29.92
C LYS A 356 -0.26 -11.85 28.69
N GLU A 357 0.34 -10.66 28.86
CA GLU A 357 1.07 -9.97 27.78
C GLU A 357 2.37 -10.70 27.41
N GLY A 358 3.08 -11.29 28.38
CA GLY A 358 4.26 -12.14 28.13
C GLY A 358 3.94 -13.33 27.24
N ARG A 359 2.83 -14.03 27.52
CA ARG A 359 2.35 -15.14 26.67
C ARG A 359 1.99 -14.67 25.26
N PHE A 360 1.42 -13.47 25.13
CA PHE A 360 1.11 -12.88 23.83
C PHE A 360 2.36 -12.61 23.01
N TYR A 361 3.38 -11.96 23.57
CA TYR A 361 4.63 -11.72 22.84
C TYR A 361 5.37 -13.01 22.49
N LEU A 362 5.37 -14.00 23.38
CA LEU A 362 5.97 -15.30 23.09
C LEU A 362 5.30 -15.96 21.86
N LEU A 363 3.97 -15.92 21.80
CA LEU A 363 3.22 -16.44 20.65
C LEU A 363 3.43 -15.60 19.39
N ALA A 364 3.48 -14.26 19.51
CA ALA A 364 3.66 -13.39 18.35
C ALA A 364 5.07 -13.53 17.75
N LEU A 365 6.11 -13.58 18.60
CA LEU A 365 7.49 -13.81 18.17
C LEU A 365 7.66 -15.19 17.54
N SER A 366 7.05 -16.23 18.12
CA SER A 366 7.12 -17.57 17.52
C SER A 366 6.46 -17.63 16.15
N LEU A 367 5.32 -16.97 15.96
CA LEU A 367 4.68 -16.84 14.65
C LEU A 367 5.52 -16.06 13.64
N LEU A 368 6.17 -14.97 14.04
CA LEU A 368 7.07 -14.23 13.17
C LEU A 368 8.27 -15.10 12.73
N ILE A 369 8.89 -15.81 13.67
CA ILE A 369 10.02 -16.70 13.42
C ILE A 369 9.63 -17.83 12.48
N LEU A 370 8.48 -18.48 12.75
CA LEU A 370 7.94 -19.51 11.86
C LEU A 370 7.63 -18.96 10.47
N GLY A 371 7.04 -17.77 10.38
CA GLY A 371 6.77 -17.09 9.11
C GLY A 371 8.04 -16.81 8.31
N THR A 372 9.09 -16.32 8.96
CA THR A 372 10.41 -16.12 8.32
C THR A 372 11.04 -17.43 7.86
N MET A 373 10.93 -18.51 8.66
CA MET A 373 11.42 -19.83 8.26
C MET A 373 10.70 -20.36 7.02
N VAL A 374 9.37 -20.27 6.98
CA VAL A 374 8.56 -20.70 5.83
C VAL A 374 8.98 -19.94 4.57
N ILE A 375 9.18 -18.62 4.65
CA ILE A 375 9.62 -17.81 3.51
C ILE A 375 11.05 -18.21 3.07
N GLY A 376 11.96 -18.45 4.01
CA GLY A 376 13.31 -18.94 3.69
C GLY A 376 13.30 -20.31 3.01
N MET A 377 12.45 -21.24 3.46
CA MET A 377 12.26 -22.54 2.83
C MET A 377 11.71 -22.41 1.39
N LEU A 378 10.74 -21.51 1.17
CA LEU A 378 10.20 -21.23 -0.17
C LEU A 378 11.24 -20.65 -1.13
N GLN A 379 12.26 -19.97 -0.61
CA GLN A 379 13.40 -19.45 -1.38
C GLN A 379 14.55 -20.45 -1.55
N GLY A 380 14.42 -21.66 -1.02
CA GLY A 380 15.44 -22.71 -1.13
C GLY A 380 16.66 -22.51 -0.23
N VAL A 381 16.56 -21.69 0.81
CA VAL A 381 17.65 -21.43 1.75
C VAL A 381 17.88 -22.63 2.68
N SER A 382 19.14 -22.93 3.03
CA SER A 382 19.47 -24.07 3.90
C SER A 382 18.94 -23.90 5.32
N LEU A 383 18.46 -24.99 5.93
CA LEU A 383 17.84 -25.04 7.26
C LEU A 383 18.81 -24.85 8.45
N SER A 384 20.02 -24.34 8.22
CA SER A 384 21.01 -24.13 9.26
C SER A 384 20.80 -22.81 10.00
N LEU A 385 21.02 -22.81 11.32
CA LEU A 385 21.00 -21.62 12.19
C LEU A 385 22.36 -20.92 12.28
N SER A 386 23.39 -21.43 11.60
CA SER A 386 24.67 -20.75 11.47
C SER A 386 24.52 -19.48 10.66
N THR A 387 25.19 -18.41 11.06
CA THR A 387 25.20 -17.13 10.35
C THR A 387 26.53 -16.94 9.67
N SER A 388 26.52 -16.56 8.39
CA SER A 388 27.68 -16.16 7.62
C SER A 388 27.89 -14.63 7.67
N LEU A 389 26.80 -13.88 7.86
CA LEU A 389 26.80 -12.40 7.87
C LEU A 389 27.32 -11.78 9.18
N LEU A 390 27.12 -12.45 10.31
CA LEU A 390 27.61 -12.03 11.62
C LEU A 390 28.27 -13.25 12.27
N SER A 391 29.39 -13.06 12.97
CA SER A 391 30.08 -14.13 13.69
C SER A 391 29.38 -14.44 15.02
N ILE A 392 28.12 -14.90 14.97
CA ILE A 392 27.26 -15.12 16.13
C ILE A 392 26.94 -16.61 16.26
N SER A 393 27.00 -17.12 17.50
CA SER A 393 26.62 -18.52 17.76
C SER A 393 25.11 -18.72 17.65
N PRO A 394 24.62 -19.92 17.28
CA PRO A 394 23.19 -20.20 17.21
C PRO A 394 22.45 -19.91 18.53
N MET A 395 23.12 -20.10 19.67
CA MET A 395 22.55 -19.78 20.99
C MET A 395 22.39 -18.28 21.20
N GLN A 396 23.37 -17.47 20.80
CA GLN A 396 23.27 -16.01 20.85
C GLN A 396 22.17 -15.50 19.92
N LEU A 397 22.01 -16.11 18.73
CA LEU A 397 20.93 -15.79 17.80
C LEU A 397 19.55 -16.04 18.44
N LEU A 398 19.35 -17.20 19.08
CA LEU A 398 18.09 -17.50 19.78
C LEU A 398 17.86 -16.58 20.98
N LEU A 399 18.90 -16.25 21.73
CA LEU A 399 18.80 -15.36 22.88
C LEU A 399 18.48 -13.92 22.48
N GLN A 400 18.96 -13.45 21.33
CA GLN A 400 18.58 -12.17 20.76
C GLN A 400 17.11 -12.18 20.28
N LEU A 401 16.71 -13.22 19.53
CA LEU A 401 15.37 -13.35 18.95
C LEU A 401 14.27 -13.51 20.01
N PHE A 402 14.51 -14.31 21.05
CA PHE A 402 13.54 -14.54 22.11
C PHE A 402 13.82 -13.70 23.35
N GLY A 403 14.99 -13.86 23.97
CA GLY A 403 15.29 -13.27 25.27
C GLY A 403 15.25 -11.74 25.26
N ILE A 404 16.14 -11.12 24.47
CA ILE A 404 16.25 -9.66 24.41
C ILE A 404 14.99 -9.05 23.80
N SER A 405 14.46 -9.63 22.72
CA SER A 405 13.21 -9.14 22.11
C SER A 405 12.01 -9.20 23.06
N MET A 406 11.85 -10.27 23.84
CA MET A 406 10.77 -10.37 24.83
C MET A 406 10.94 -9.36 25.95
N LEU A 407 12.16 -9.17 26.46
CA LEU A 407 12.45 -8.20 27.51
C LEU A 407 12.21 -6.76 27.03
N GLN A 408 12.61 -6.45 25.80
CA GLN A 408 12.37 -5.16 25.15
C GLN A 408 10.86 -4.87 25.01
N LEU A 409 10.10 -5.84 24.49
CA LEU A 409 8.66 -5.70 24.29
C LEU A 409 7.91 -5.57 25.62
N MET A 410 8.35 -6.30 26.65
CA MET A 410 7.82 -6.16 28.03
C MET A 410 8.13 -4.78 28.61
N LEU A 411 9.30 -4.21 28.34
CA LEU A 411 9.61 -2.85 28.76
C LEU A 411 8.72 -1.82 28.05
N TYR A 412 8.49 -1.97 26.74
CA TYR A 412 7.58 -1.10 26.00
C TYR A 412 6.15 -1.18 26.52
N SER A 413 5.67 -2.38 26.90
CA SER A 413 4.34 -2.53 27.50
C SER A 413 4.28 -1.93 28.90
N LEU A 414 5.35 -2.01 29.70
CA LEU A 414 5.47 -1.33 31.00
C LEU A 414 5.41 0.19 30.85
N PHE A 415 6.16 0.78 29.92
CA PHE A 415 6.08 2.22 29.64
C PHE A 415 4.69 2.65 29.18
N SER A 416 4.08 1.87 28.27
CA SER A 416 2.72 2.12 27.80
C SER A 416 1.72 2.04 28.96
N PHE A 417 1.85 1.05 29.84
CA PHE A 417 0.99 0.88 31.00
C PHE A 417 1.11 2.04 32.00
N ILE A 418 2.34 2.46 32.32
CA ILE A 418 2.61 3.59 33.24
C ILE A 418 1.98 4.88 32.69
N LEU A 419 2.15 5.15 31.39
CA LEU A 419 1.51 6.31 30.76
C LEU A 419 -0.01 6.19 30.76
N LEU A 420 -0.58 5.01 30.53
CA LEU A 420 -2.03 4.83 30.44
C LEU A 420 -2.68 5.06 31.81
N TRP A 421 -1.95 4.69 32.87
CA TRP A 421 -2.36 4.93 34.25
C TRP A 421 -2.43 6.42 34.58
N GLN A 422 -1.56 7.24 34.00
CA GLN A 422 -1.52 8.69 34.25
C GLN A 422 -2.44 9.47 33.29
N PHE A 423 -2.48 9.04 32.03
CA PHE A 423 -3.23 9.68 30.95
C PHE A 423 -4.11 8.63 30.28
N PRO A 424 -5.43 8.61 30.57
CA PRO A 424 -6.34 7.64 29.97
C PRO A 424 -6.56 7.86 28.46
N ASP A 425 -6.10 8.98 27.91
CA ASP A 425 -6.19 9.30 26.49
C ASP A 425 -5.17 8.52 25.66
N GLY A 426 -5.65 7.74 24.68
CA GLY A 426 -4.81 6.92 23.80
C GLY A 426 -3.79 7.71 22.96
N TYR A 427 -3.95 9.03 22.82
CA TYR A 427 -3.02 9.89 22.07
C TYR A 427 -1.62 9.98 22.72
N ALA A 428 -1.53 9.86 24.05
CA ALA A 428 -0.26 9.85 24.77
C ALA A 428 0.64 8.68 24.33
N MET A 429 0.05 7.59 23.82
CA MET A 429 0.76 6.38 23.39
C MET A 429 1.45 6.51 22.05
N LEU A 430 0.81 7.20 21.10
CA LEU A 430 1.47 7.56 19.84
C LEU A 430 2.64 8.51 20.11
N GLY A 431 2.50 9.41 21.09
CA GLY A 431 3.60 10.24 21.59
C GLY A 431 4.75 9.41 22.14
N LEU A 432 4.49 8.38 22.95
CA LEU A 432 5.52 7.48 23.48
C LEU A 432 6.33 6.82 22.36
N PHE A 433 5.66 6.15 21.41
CA PHE A 433 6.37 5.48 20.31
C PHE A 433 7.09 6.50 19.41
N GLY A 434 6.54 7.70 19.23
CA GLY A 434 7.22 8.81 18.57
C GLY A 434 8.53 9.19 19.26
N VAL A 435 8.50 9.42 20.57
CA VAL A 435 9.70 9.75 21.36
C VAL A 435 10.71 8.59 21.34
N LEU A 436 10.26 7.35 21.54
CA LEU A 436 11.12 6.17 21.48
C LEU A 436 11.77 5.96 20.10
N SER A 437 11.07 6.36 19.02
CA SER A 437 11.61 6.29 17.66
C SER A 437 12.74 7.27 17.39
N VAL A 438 12.78 8.42 18.08
CA VAL A 438 13.89 9.39 17.98
C VAL A 438 15.20 8.76 18.44
N PHE A 439 15.16 7.91 19.47
CA PHE A 439 16.34 7.21 19.97
C PHE A 439 16.83 6.09 19.04
N LEU A 440 16.04 5.71 18.02
CA LEU A 440 16.49 4.82 16.95
C LEU A 440 17.27 5.59 15.87
N LEU A 441 17.23 6.92 15.84
CA LEU A 441 17.98 7.70 14.86
C LEU A 441 19.50 7.60 15.12
N PRO A 442 20.32 7.71 14.05
CA PRO A 442 21.77 7.60 14.19
C PRO A 442 22.28 8.69 15.13
N ASN A 443 23.32 8.36 15.90
CA ASN A 443 23.95 9.20 16.94
C ASN A 443 23.14 9.47 18.23
N PHE A 444 21.83 9.18 18.31
CA PHE A 444 21.05 9.47 19.53
C PHE A 444 21.27 8.45 20.66
N ASN A 445 21.39 7.17 20.32
CA ASN A 445 21.66 6.09 21.29
C ASN A 445 23.07 5.48 21.12
N ARG A 446 24.08 6.34 21.00
CA ARG A 446 25.47 5.93 20.70
C ARG A 446 26.05 4.94 21.72
N TYR A 447 25.65 5.06 22.98
CA TYR A 447 26.17 4.23 24.07
C TYR A 447 25.27 3.04 24.41
N GLY A 448 24.17 2.81 23.68
CA GLY A 448 23.25 1.71 23.96
C GLY A 448 22.55 1.78 25.32
N ILE A 449 22.60 2.94 25.99
CA ILE A 449 22.05 3.14 27.33
C ILE A 449 20.52 3.26 27.26
N PHE A 450 20.00 3.93 26.24
CA PHE A 450 18.56 4.14 26.15
C PHE A 450 17.88 2.84 25.68
N PRO A 451 16.79 2.40 26.31
CA PRO A 451 16.23 1.09 26.06
C PRO A 451 15.23 1.15 24.89
N SER A 452 15.71 1.56 23.72
CA SER A 452 14.95 1.55 22.46
C SER A 452 15.82 0.94 21.38
N GLY A 453 15.30 -0.03 20.65
CA GLY A 453 16.01 -0.67 19.53
C GLY A 453 17.04 -1.74 19.89
N LEU A 454 17.23 -2.06 21.17
CA LEU A 454 18.31 -2.96 21.64
C LEU A 454 18.16 -4.41 21.19
N ASN A 455 16.97 -4.80 20.71
CA ASN A 455 16.65 -6.11 20.19
C ASN A 455 17.01 -6.32 18.70
N GLY A 456 17.43 -5.29 17.97
CA GLY A 456 17.95 -5.46 16.60
C GLY A 456 19.34 -6.12 16.57
N PHE A 457 19.60 -7.00 15.60
CA PHE A 457 20.94 -7.60 15.42
C PHE A 457 22.04 -6.58 15.12
N ALA A 458 21.71 -5.40 14.59
CA ALA A 458 22.65 -4.32 14.33
C ALA A 458 23.38 -3.86 15.62
N GLN A 459 22.76 -4.02 16.79
CA GLN A 459 23.35 -3.65 18.08
C GLN A 459 24.45 -4.61 18.53
N LEU A 460 24.46 -5.85 18.02
CA LEU A 460 25.50 -6.83 18.34
C LEU A 460 26.82 -6.54 17.62
N GLN A 461 26.84 -5.61 16.67
CA GLN A 461 28.08 -5.13 16.05
C GLN A 461 28.87 -4.22 17.01
N SER A 462 28.17 -3.44 17.82
CA SER A 462 28.75 -2.44 18.71
C SER A 462 28.74 -2.85 20.19
N PHE A 463 27.83 -3.74 20.61
CA PHE A 463 27.66 -4.13 22.02
C PHE A 463 27.60 -5.64 22.20
N SER A 464 28.06 -6.10 23.37
CA SER A 464 27.90 -7.50 23.76
C SER A 464 26.46 -7.80 24.19
N LEU A 465 26.02 -9.04 24.00
CA LEU A 465 24.69 -9.48 24.39
C LEU A 465 24.40 -9.26 25.88
N MET A 466 25.42 -9.49 26.73
CA MET A 466 25.31 -9.27 28.18
C MET A 466 25.07 -7.80 28.53
N HIS A 467 25.71 -6.87 27.81
CA HIS A 467 25.47 -5.44 28.00
C HIS A 467 24.01 -5.09 27.73
N LEU A 468 23.46 -5.55 26.60
CA LEU A 468 22.06 -5.31 26.22
C LEU A 468 21.08 -5.86 27.26
N MET A 469 21.33 -7.08 27.76
CA MET A 469 20.51 -7.68 28.81
C MET A 469 20.54 -6.88 30.12
N ILE A 470 21.72 -6.43 30.56
CA ILE A 470 21.87 -5.67 31.81
C ILE A 470 21.12 -4.35 31.71
N VAL A 471 21.29 -3.61 30.61
CA VAL A 471 20.60 -2.34 30.38
C VAL A 471 19.09 -2.55 30.48
N LEU A 472 18.55 -3.55 29.78
CA LEU A 472 17.11 -3.80 29.80
C LEU A 472 16.59 -4.25 31.17
N LEU A 473 17.33 -5.07 31.91
CA LEU A 473 16.96 -5.48 33.26
C LEU A 473 16.93 -4.30 34.23
N ILE A 474 17.89 -3.36 34.12
CA ILE A 474 17.90 -2.13 34.92
C ILE A 474 16.64 -1.31 34.64
N TYR A 475 16.30 -1.09 33.36
CA TYR A 475 15.11 -0.31 33.00
C TYR A 475 13.80 -0.99 33.40
N VAL A 476 13.72 -2.32 33.28
CA VAL A 476 12.57 -3.08 33.78
C VAL A 476 12.46 -2.91 35.30
N GLY A 477 13.56 -3.05 36.05
CA GLY A 477 13.58 -2.83 37.50
C GLY A 477 13.12 -1.43 37.89
N LEU A 478 13.64 -0.38 37.23
CA LEU A 478 13.23 1.01 37.45
C LEU A 478 11.73 1.23 37.14
N SER A 479 11.24 0.67 36.04
CA SER A 479 9.83 0.80 35.66
C SER A 479 8.88 0.09 36.65
N LEU A 480 9.28 -1.05 37.21
CA LEU A 480 8.53 -1.76 38.24
C LEU A 480 8.49 -0.98 39.56
N VAL A 481 9.62 -0.39 39.97
CA VAL A 481 9.67 0.50 41.15
C VAL A 481 8.75 1.70 40.96
N TRP A 482 8.76 2.32 39.78
CA TRP A 482 7.87 3.43 39.46
C TRP A 482 6.39 3.02 39.54
N LEU A 483 6.05 1.87 38.96
CA LEU A 483 4.69 1.32 38.97
C LEU A 483 4.22 1.02 40.40
N TYR A 484 5.09 0.50 41.25
CA TYR A 484 4.80 0.29 42.67
C TYR A 484 4.50 1.60 43.40
N VAL A 485 5.29 2.66 43.17
CA VAL A 485 5.04 4.00 43.75
C VAL A 485 3.70 4.57 43.28
N LEU A 486 3.33 4.38 42.01
CA LEU A 486 2.03 4.82 41.50
C LEU A 486 0.87 4.10 42.19
N PHE A 487 0.96 2.79 42.38
CA PHE A 487 -0.08 2.02 43.09
C PHE A 487 -0.23 2.42 44.55
N GLN A 488 0.86 2.73 45.25
CA GLN A 488 0.77 3.23 46.63
C GLN A 488 0.06 4.58 46.72
N LYS A 489 0.28 5.47 45.75
CA LYS A 489 -0.40 6.78 45.70
C LYS A 489 -1.90 6.63 45.44
N SER A 490 -2.30 5.71 44.57
CA SER A 490 -3.72 5.52 44.23
C SER A 490 -4.57 4.88 45.33
N ILE A 491 -3.97 4.15 46.27
CA ILE A 491 -4.68 3.50 47.39
C ILE A 491 -4.92 4.46 48.57
N ARG A 492 -4.23 5.60 48.62
CA ARG A 492 -4.35 6.60 49.72
C ARG A 492 -5.43 7.66 49.50
N ILE A 493 -6.19 7.56 48.41
CA ILE A 493 -7.39 8.37 48.10
C ILE A 493 -8.59 7.45 48.32
#